data_AF-A0A927U191-F1
#
_entry.id   AF-A0A927U191-F1
#
_cell.length_a   1.000
_cell.length_b   1.000
_cell.length_c   1.000
_cell.angle_alpha   90.00
_cell.angle_beta   90.00
_cell.angle_gamma   90.00
#
_symmetry.space_group_name_H-M   'P 1'
#
loop_
_entity.id
_entity.type
_entity.pdbx_description
1 polymer ?
#
loop_
_entity_poly.entity_id
_entity_poly.type
_entity_poly.pdbx_seq_one_letter_code
_entity_poly.pdbx_strand_id
1 'polypeptide(L)' 'MAIGTIITCTGPEDLYRKAEDLLRHGIHTEFIARNTMRVVSVQKISKVSQMNVQSANKTLSIA' A
#
# COMPACT_ATOMS: atom_id res chain seq x y z
N MET A 1 0.17 8.51 2.09
CA MET A 1 0.92 8.65 3.37
C MET A 1 2.38 8.35 3.11
N ALA A 2 3.29 9.00 3.83
CA ALA A 2 4.71 8.73 3.75
C ALA A 2 5.14 7.71 4.81
N ILE A 3 6.20 6.95 4.53
CA ILE A 3 6.84 6.09 5.52
C ILE A 3 7.35 6.97 6.67
N GLY A 4 7.11 6.56 7.90
CA GLY A 4 7.45 7.34 9.10
C GLY A 4 6.34 8.24 9.64
N THR A 5 5.19 8.33 8.96
CA THR A 5 4.04 9.10 9.47
C THR A 5 3.49 8.44 10.74
N ILE A 6 3.31 9.24 11.79
CA ILE A 6 2.66 8.83 13.04
C ILE A 6 1.17 9.12 12.94
N ILE A 7 0.34 8.12 13.19
CA ILE A 7 -1.11 8.20 13.19
C ILE A 7 -1.59 7.98 14.61
N THR A 8 -2.23 9.01 15.16
CA THR A 8 -2.92 8.95 16.45
C THR A 8 -4.41 8.73 16.24
N CYS A 9 -4.97 7.77 16.97
CA CYS A 9 -6.39 7.43 16.94
C CYS A 9 -7.04 7.73 18.30
N THR A 10 -8.31 8.12 18.29
CA THR A 10 -9.05 8.54 19.49
C THR A 10 -9.36 7.37 20.43
N GLY A 11 -9.40 6.14 19.90
CA GLY A 11 -9.64 4.93 20.67
C GLY A 11 -8.98 3.69 20.05
N PRO A 12 -8.87 2.59 20.82
CA PRO A 12 -8.25 1.36 20.35
C PRO A 12 -9.04 0.74 19.19
N GLU A 13 -10.38 0.80 19.23
CA GLU A 13 -11.23 0.25 18.16
C GLU A 13 -11.01 0.95 16.82
N ASP A 14 -10.98 2.29 16.81
CA ASP A 14 -10.70 3.08 15.60
C ASP A 14 -9.29 2.79 15.06
N LEU A 15 -8.33 2.59 15.97
CA LEU A 15 -6.96 2.25 15.62
C LEU A 15 -6.89 0.93 14.85
N TYR A 16 -7.56 -0.13 15.32
CA TYR A 16 -7.58 -1.41 14.61
C TYR A 16 -8.29 -1.30 13.26
N ARG A 17 -9.44 -0.62 13.20
CA ARG A 17 -10.19 -0.43 11.94
C ARG A 17 -9.34 0.29 10.89
N LYS A 18 -8.60 1.32 11.32
CA LYS A 18 -7.74 2.09 10.43
C LYS A 18 -6.49 1.33 10.02
N ALA A 19 -5.91 0.53 10.91
CA ALA A 19 -4.79 -0.35 10.56
C ALA A 19 -5.21 -1.40 9.52
N GLU A 20 -6.40 -1.98 9.65
CA GLU A 20 -6.94 -2.95 8.67
C GLU A 20 -7.20 -2.31 7.31
N ASP A 21 -7.80 -1.12 7.29
CA ASP A 21 -8.02 -0.34 6.07
C ASP A 21 -6.69 -0.02 5.37
N LEU A 22 -5.71 0.46 6.13
CA LEU A 22 -4.37 0.74 5.62
C LEU A 22 -3.70 -0.51 5.05
N LEU A 23 -3.83 -1.65 5.74
CA LEU A 23 -3.31 -2.93 5.26
C LEU A 23 -3.95 -3.33 3.92
N ARG A 24 -5.27 -3.15 3.77
CA ARG A 24 -5.99 -3.37 2.50
C ARG A 24 -5.51 -2.46 1.37
N HIS A 25 -5.10 -1.24 1.71
CA HIS A 25 -4.50 -0.29 0.79
C HIS A 25 -3.00 -0.54 0.52
N GLY A 26 -2.42 -1.62 1.07
CA GLY A 26 -1.00 -1.96 0.91
C GLY A 26 -0.06 -1.15 1.81
N ILE A 27 -0.60 -0.44 2.79
CA ILE A 27 0.14 0.37 3.74
C ILE A 27 0.31 -0.45 5.03
N HIS A 28 1.55 -0.85 5.32
CA HIS A 28 1.87 -1.54 6.56
C HIS A 28 2.13 -0.52 7.66
N THR A 29 1.48 -0.73 8.79
CA THR A 29 1.61 0.08 10.00
C THR A 29 2.03 -0.78 11.18
N GLU A 30 2.88 -0.23 12.05
CA GLU A 30 3.31 -0.85 13.31
C GLU A 30 2.78 -0.07 14.50
N PHE A 31 2.34 -0.78 15.54
CA PHE A 31 1.80 -0.18 16.75
C PHE A 31 2.95 0.28 17.64
N ILE A 32 3.00 1.58 17.96
CA ILE A 32 4.06 2.15 18.82
C ILE A 32 3.54 2.40 20.25
N ALA A 33 2.28 2.80 20.39
CA ALA A 33 1.66 3.08 21.68
C ALA A 33 0.15 2.80 21.67
N ARG A 34 -0.49 2.92 22.84
CA ARG A 34 -1.91 2.56 23.10
C ARG A 34 -2.90 3.11 22.07
N ASN A 35 -2.59 4.27 21.49
CA ASN A 35 -3.43 5.00 20.55
C ASN A 35 -2.63 5.48 19.33
N THR A 36 -1.43 4.93 19.10
CA THR A 36 -0.50 5.44 18.10
C THR A 36 0.09 4.32 17.27
N MET A 37 -0.02 4.44 15.96
CA MET A 37 0.64 3.57 14.99
C MET A 37 1.57 4.39 14.08
N ARG A 38 2.60 3.77 13.53
CA ARG A 38 3.51 4.37 12.56
C ARG A 38 3.46 3.62 11.26
N VAL A 39 3.48 4.34 10.15
CA VAL A 39 3.60 3.75 8.82
C VAL A 39 5.03 3.25 8.63
N VAL A 40 5.20 1.94 8.49
CA VAL A 40 6.50 1.28 8.28
C VAL A 40 6.79 1.01 6.81
N SER A 41 5.76 0.73 6.02
CA SER A 41 5.91 0.51 4.58
C SER A 41 4.66 0.95 3.84
N VAL A 42 4.86 1.48 2.64
CA VAL A 42 3.79 1.79 1.71
C VAL A 42 4.07 1.02 0.44
N GLN A 43 3.48 -0.17 0.32
CA GLN A 43 3.40 -0.83 -0.98
C GLN A 43 2.34 -0.05 -1.75
N LYS A 44 2.78 0.84 -2.64
CA LYS A 44 1.89 1.30 -3.69
C LYS A 44 1.41 0.03 -4.39
N ILE A 45 0.13 -0.28 -4.23
CA ILE A 45 -0.57 -1.14 -5.18
C ILE A 45 -0.50 -0.35 -6.48
N SER A 46 0.62 -0.53 -7.19
CA SER A 46 0.84 0.01 -8.52
C SER A 46 -0.29 -0.56 -9.34
N LYS A 47 -1.30 0.28 -9.52
CA LYS A 47 -2.44 0.14 -10.39
C LYS A 47 -1.94 -0.54 -11.67
N VAL A 48 -2.17 -1.85 -11.76
CA VAL A 48 -1.94 -2.70 -12.93
C VAL A 48 -0.54 -2.56 -13.52
N SER A 49 0.28 -3.61 -13.42
CA SER A 49 1.42 -3.83 -14.30
C SER A 49 1.13 -3.28 -15.70
N GLN A 50 1.78 -2.18 -16.08
CA GLN A 50 1.82 -1.76 -17.48
C GLN A 50 2.54 -2.90 -18.21
N MET A 51 1.76 -3.86 -18.68
CA MET A 51 2.20 -4.86 -19.62
C MET A 51 2.65 -4.05 -20.84
N ASN A 52 3.96 -3.97 -21.04
CA ASN A 52 4.56 -3.26 -22.14
C ASN A 52 4.17 -3.99 -23.44
N VAL A 53 3.09 -3.53 -24.08
CA VAL A 53 2.52 -4.09 -25.31
C VAL A 53 3.47 -3.97 -26.51
N GLN A 54 4.64 -3.35 -26.34
CA GLN A 54 5.58 -3.09 -27.43
C GLN A 54 6.35 -4.35 -27.87
N SER A 55 6.39 -5.41 -27.04
CA SER A 55 7.01 -6.69 -27.43
C SER A 55 6.10 -7.63 -28.22
N ALA A 56 4.80 -7.34 -28.36
CA ALA A 56 3.87 -8.20 -29.11
C ALA A 56 3.95 -7.98 -30.63
N ASN A 57 4.34 -6.80 -31.10
CA ASN A 57 4.37 -6.47 -32.53
C ASN A 57 5.61 -6.98 -33.28
N LYS A 58 6.66 -7.45 -32.58
CA LYS A 58 7.87 -7.96 -33.26
C LYS A 58 7.78 -9.45 -33.62
N THR A 59 6.78 -10.16 -33.11
CA THR A 59 6.59 -11.61 -33.37
C THR A 59 5.63 -11.88 -34.52
N LEU A 60 4.90 -10.86 -35.02
CA LEU A 60 3.92 -10.98 -36.10
C LEU A 60 4.46 -10.60 -37.49
N SER A 61 5.77 -10.35 -37.63
CA SER A 61 6.42 -10.04 -38.92
C SER A 61 7.25 -11.21 -39.45
N ILE A 62 6.75 -12.43 -39.31
CA ILE A 62 7.27 -13.60 -40.02
C ILE A 62 6.10 -14.26 -40.76
N ALA A 63 5.67 -13.64 -41.86
CA ALA A 63 4.90 -14.25 -42.93
C ALA A 63 5.00 -13.36 -44.17
#